data_AF-A0A1G1YH60-F1
#
_entry.id   AF-A0A1G1YH60-F1
#
_cell.length_a   1.000
_cell.length_b   1.000
_cell.length_c   1.000
_cell.angle_alpha   90.00
_cell.angle_beta   90.00
_cell.angle_gamma   90.00
#
_symmetry.space_group_name_H-M   'P 1'
#
loop_
_entity.id
_entity.type
_entity.pdbx_description
1 polymer ?
#
loop_
_entity_poly.entity_id
_entity_poly.type
_entity_poly.pdbx_seq_one_letter_code
_entity_poly.pdbx_strand_id
1 'polypeptide(L)'
;MEALQKEGFTSDDVTKLGQFKNLPRILDVLHGRAKIVDIEPGALKNEFLKLISPEPLVIGQTDGSEILADANDVFTGGIDKDFRNWKADEPGAPTGETPVDVYEMTKDATFAQMFGSLSSDVSRLCLTQAQIKRFVKKHRDWLRTENYATFFLFKSYNQFFVAGVLFYSDGRLKVSVDRVEYSHVWNAEVRHRLAAPRLA
;
A
#
# COMPACT_ATOMS: atom_id res chain seq x y z
N MET A 1 -11.49 -17.32 -16.61
CA MET A 1 -12.30 -17.73 -17.77
C MET A 1 -12.58 -19.22 -17.76
N GLU A 2 -11.55 -20.09 -17.72
CA GLU A 2 -11.76 -21.56 -17.73
C GLU A 2 -12.65 -22.10 -16.59
N ALA A 3 -12.54 -21.56 -15.37
CA ALA A 3 -13.38 -21.98 -14.25
C ALA A 3 -14.88 -21.66 -14.47
N LEU A 4 -15.21 -20.52 -15.10
CA LEU A 4 -16.59 -20.09 -15.32
C LEU A 4 -17.21 -20.76 -16.55
N GLN A 5 -16.40 -21.04 -17.59
CA GLN A 5 -16.86 -21.80 -18.75
C GLN A 5 -17.24 -23.24 -18.39
N LYS A 6 -16.53 -23.88 -17.45
CA LYS A 6 -16.88 -25.20 -16.91
C LYS A 6 -18.25 -25.23 -16.22
N GLU A 7 -18.66 -24.10 -15.66
CA GLU A 7 -19.98 -23.90 -15.02
C GLU A 7 -21.06 -23.40 -16.01
N GLY A 8 -20.75 -23.37 -17.31
CA GLY A 8 -21.68 -23.01 -18.37
C GLY A 8 -21.91 -21.50 -18.56
N PHE A 9 -21.03 -20.64 -18.01
CA PHE A 9 -21.08 -19.21 -18.27
C PHE A 9 -20.40 -18.85 -19.59
N THR A 10 -21.05 -18.01 -20.37
CA THR A 10 -20.51 -17.49 -21.64
C THR A 10 -19.57 -16.31 -21.39
N SER A 11 -18.75 -15.96 -22.39
CA SER A 11 -17.92 -14.76 -22.35
C SER A 11 -18.75 -13.48 -22.18
N ASP A 12 -19.98 -13.46 -22.71
CA ASP A 12 -20.90 -12.34 -22.56
C ASP A 12 -21.43 -12.21 -21.13
N ASP A 13 -21.69 -13.33 -20.46
CA ASP A 13 -22.13 -13.32 -19.05
C ASP A 13 -21.03 -12.77 -18.15
N VAL A 14 -19.78 -13.17 -18.38
CA VAL A 14 -18.60 -12.65 -17.64
C VAL A 14 -18.41 -11.15 -17.89
N THR A 15 -18.60 -10.71 -19.14
CA THR A 15 -18.48 -9.29 -19.51
C THR A 15 -19.58 -8.45 -18.84
N LYS A 16 -20.81 -8.95 -18.81
CA LYS A 16 -21.95 -8.30 -18.12
C LYS A 16 -21.71 -8.19 -16.62
N LEU A 17 -21.17 -9.24 -15.98
CA LEU A 17 -20.85 -9.22 -14.54
C LEU A 17 -19.89 -8.07 -14.19
N GLY A 18 -18.87 -7.82 -15.02
CA GLY A 18 -17.90 -6.74 -14.81
C GLY A 18 -18.48 -5.31 -14.97
N GLN A 19 -19.67 -5.17 -15.53
CA GLN A 19 -20.31 -3.88 -15.79
C GLN A 19 -21.34 -3.49 -14.72
N PHE A 20 -21.80 -4.43 -13.90
CA PHE A 20 -22.81 -4.17 -12.88
C PHE A 20 -22.18 -3.74 -11.56
N LYS A 21 -22.67 -2.63 -10.99
CA LYS A 21 -22.28 -2.13 -9.66
C LYS A 21 -23.28 -2.46 -8.56
N ASN A 22 -24.41 -3.09 -8.90
CA ASN A 22 -25.49 -3.37 -7.96
C ASN A 22 -25.79 -4.87 -7.92
N LEU A 23 -25.89 -5.42 -6.70
CA LEU A 23 -26.04 -6.84 -6.40
C LEU A 23 -27.23 -7.52 -7.11
N PRO A 24 -28.44 -6.94 -7.17
CA PRO A 24 -29.59 -7.59 -7.82
C PRO A 24 -29.32 -7.89 -9.30
N ARG A 25 -28.66 -6.99 -10.02
CA ARG A 25 -28.33 -7.20 -11.45
C ARG A 25 -27.24 -8.24 -11.65
N ILE A 26 -26.32 -8.36 -10.70
CA ILE A 26 -25.30 -9.42 -10.71
C ILE A 26 -25.98 -10.78 -10.49
N LEU A 27 -26.90 -10.86 -9.52
CA LEU A 27 -27.68 -12.07 -9.25
C LEU A 27 -28.57 -12.48 -10.44
N ASP A 28 -29.14 -11.51 -11.16
CA ASP A 28 -29.94 -11.76 -12.36
C ASP A 28 -29.11 -12.46 -13.46
N VAL A 29 -27.84 -12.10 -13.66
CA VAL A 29 -26.93 -12.78 -14.61
C VAL A 29 -26.49 -14.15 -14.10
N LEU A 30 -26.39 -14.32 -12.79
CA LEU A 30 -25.96 -15.58 -12.19
C LEU A 30 -27.08 -16.62 -12.13
N HIS A 31 -28.33 -16.27 -12.47
CA HIS A 31 -29.49 -17.17 -12.59
C HIS A 31 -29.68 -18.07 -11.34
N GLY A 32 -29.32 -17.60 -10.15
CA GLY A 32 -29.35 -18.40 -8.91
C GLY A 32 -28.36 -19.56 -8.83
N ARG A 33 -27.40 -19.66 -9.77
CA ARG A 33 -26.36 -20.69 -9.82
C ARG A 33 -25.14 -20.37 -8.96
N ALA A 34 -24.96 -19.10 -8.60
CA ALA A 34 -23.90 -18.67 -7.71
C ALA A 34 -24.44 -18.44 -6.31
N LYS A 35 -23.76 -19.02 -5.32
CA LYS A 35 -23.97 -18.67 -3.92
C LYS A 35 -23.11 -17.45 -3.61
N ILE A 36 -23.73 -16.37 -3.16
CA ILE A 36 -22.98 -15.30 -2.49
C ILE A 36 -22.47 -15.91 -1.19
N VAL A 37 -21.16 -16.09 -1.11
CA VAL A 37 -20.49 -16.39 0.15
C VAL A 37 -20.09 -15.06 0.73
N ASP A 38 -20.59 -14.75 1.92
CA ASP A 38 -19.99 -13.71 2.74
C ASP A 38 -18.54 -14.12 2.96
N ILE A 39 -17.61 -13.35 2.39
CA ILE A 39 -16.20 -13.49 2.74
C ILE A 39 -16.13 -12.97 4.17
N GLU A 40 -15.90 -13.87 5.13
CA GLU A 40 -15.67 -13.42 6.51
C GLU A 40 -14.59 -12.33 6.48
N PRO A 41 -14.76 -11.22 7.20
CA PRO A 41 -13.70 -10.25 7.39
C PRO A 41 -12.48 -10.97 7.99
N GLY A 42 -11.46 -11.22 7.17
CA GLY A 42 -10.27 -12.00 7.54
C GLY A 42 -10.07 -13.35 6.81
N ALA A 43 -11.02 -13.81 5.99
CA ALA A 43 -10.89 -15.07 5.24
C ALA A 43 -9.94 -14.99 4.03
N LEU A 44 -9.59 -13.78 3.57
CA LEU A 44 -8.45 -13.59 2.68
C LEU A 44 -7.19 -13.51 3.54
N LYS A 45 -6.61 -14.68 3.85
CA LYS A 45 -5.27 -14.74 4.40
C LYS A 45 -4.34 -14.02 3.43
N ASN A 46 -3.78 -12.89 3.85
CA ASN A 46 -2.85 -12.13 3.02
C ASN A 46 -1.64 -13.02 2.72
N GLU A 47 -1.47 -13.40 1.45
CA GLU A 47 -0.42 -14.33 1.04
C GLU A 47 0.95 -13.64 0.90
N PHE A 48 0.96 -12.32 0.75
CA PHE A 48 2.17 -11.53 0.51
C PHE A 48 2.74 -10.92 1.79
N LEU A 49 1.89 -10.66 2.78
CA LEU A 49 2.21 -9.85 3.94
C LEU A 49 1.78 -10.52 5.24
N LYS A 50 2.66 -10.44 6.25
CA LYS A 50 2.39 -10.82 7.63
C LYS A 50 2.40 -9.56 8.50
N LEU A 51 1.35 -9.34 9.28
CA LEU A 51 1.33 -8.30 10.32
C LEU A 51 2.41 -8.61 11.37
N ILE A 52 3.31 -7.66 11.63
CA ILE A 52 4.40 -7.80 12.62
C ILE A 52 4.28 -6.81 13.78
N SER A 53 3.52 -5.73 13.64
CA SER A 53 3.22 -4.84 14.75
C SER A 53 2.20 -5.49 15.70
N PRO A 54 2.53 -5.71 16.99
CA PRO A 54 1.59 -6.31 17.94
C PRO A 54 0.44 -5.35 18.27
N GLU A 55 0.72 -4.05 18.22
CA GLU A 55 -0.22 -2.95 18.42
C GLU A 55 0.04 -1.90 17.33
N PRO A 56 -0.98 -1.10 16.96
CA PRO A 56 -0.82 -0.06 15.96
C PRO A 56 0.15 1.02 16.45
N LEU A 57 1.07 1.41 15.58
CA LEU A 57 1.97 2.52 15.81
C LEU A 57 1.26 3.82 15.53
N VAL A 58 1.22 4.73 16.51
CA VAL A 58 0.52 6.01 16.34
C VAL A 58 1.46 7.06 15.72
N ILE A 59 1.13 7.52 14.53
CA ILE A 59 1.68 8.75 13.94
C ILE A 59 0.90 9.93 14.52
N GLY A 60 1.60 10.91 15.10
CA GLY A 60 0.95 12.11 15.65
C GLY A 60 0.41 13.05 14.57
N GLN A 61 -0.55 13.90 14.95
CA GLN A 61 -1.20 14.89 14.07
C GLN A 61 -0.20 15.77 13.29
N THR A 62 -0.51 16.11 12.04
CA THR A 62 0.33 16.97 11.19
C THR A 62 -0.51 18.02 10.47
N ASP A 63 0.08 19.16 10.12
CA ASP A 63 -0.55 20.19 9.28
C ASP A 63 -0.50 19.84 7.77
N GLY A 64 0.35 18.87 7.41
CA GLY A 64 0.44 18.34 6.05
C GLY A 64 1.39 19.11 5.13
N SER A 65 1.99 20.21 5.59
CA SER A 65 2.82 21.07 4.73
C SER A 65 4.20 20.47 4.42
N GLU A 66 4.68 19.53 5.23
CA GLU A 66 5.98 18.87 5.01
C GLU A 66 5.90 17.85 3.86
N ILE A 67 6.90 17.89 2.97
CA ILE A 67 7.07 16.95 1.85
C ILE A 67 8.40 16.20 1.95
N LEU A 68 8.46 15.00 1.37
CA LEU A 68 9.66 14.14 1.41
C LEU A 68 10.79 14.72 0.55
N ALA A 69 10.46 15.43 -0.53
CA ALA A 69 11.43 16.07 -1.42
C ALA A 69 12.37 17.08 -0.70
N ASP A 70 11.90 17.65 0.42
CA ASP A 70 12.63 18.66 1.20
C ASP A 70 13.13 18.15 2.56
N ALA A 71 12.86 16.88 2.89
CA ALA A 71 13.13 16.29 4.20
C ALA A 71 14.60 15.88 4.44
N ASN A 72 15.54 16.79 4.12
CA ASN A 72 16.98 16.58 4.30
C ASN A 72 17.38 16.43 5.78
N ASP A 73 16.54 16.88 6.71
CA ASP A 73 16.71 16.67 8.16
C ASP A 73 16.54 15.20 8.57
N VAL A 74 15.85 14.40 7.75
CA VAL A 74 15.58 12.98 8.01
C VAL A 74 16.39 12.07 7.09
N PHE A 75 16.43 12.38 5.80
CA PHE A 75 17.02 11.53 4.76
C PHE A 75 18.44 11.98 4.39
N THR A 76 19.35 11.91 5.37
CA THR A 76 20.76 12.32 5.22
C THR A 76 21.58 11.43 4.27
N GLY A 77 21.05 10.27 3.90
CA GLY A 77 21.62 9.36 2.89
C GLY A 77 21.18 9.71 1.46
N GLY A 78 20.23 10.62 1.29
CA GLY A 78 19.79 11.13 0.00
C GLY A 78 18.28 11.11 -0.19
N ILE A 79 17.81 11.98 -1.07
CA ILE A 79 16.41 12.07 -1.51
C ILE A 79 16.41 11.89 -3.01
N ASP A 80 15.55 11.00 -3.50
CA ASP A 80 15.41 10.76 -4.92
C ASP A 80 14.85 11.99 -5.65
N LYS A 81 15.49 12.35 -6.77
CA LYS A 81 15.09 13.51 -7.57
C LYS A 81 13.76 13.28 -8.25
N ASP A 82 13.34 12.02 -8.40
CA ASP A 82 12.08 11.68 -9.03
C ASP A 82 10.85 12.10 -8.23
N PHE A 83 11.01 12.45 -6.94
CA PHE A 83 9.95 13.13 -6.20
C PHE A 83 9.51 14.41 -6.92
N ARG A 84 10.45 15.20 -7.44
CA ARG A 84 10.15 16.42 -8.18
C ARG A 84 9.90 16.14 -9.65
N ASN A 85 10.71 15.27 -10.28
CA ASN A 85 10.57 15.00 -11.72
C ASN A 85 9.21 14.39 -12.08
N TRP A 86 8.63 13.59 -11.18
CA TRP A 86 7.33 12.95 -11.40
C TRP A 86 6.17 13.64 -10.70
N LYS A 87 6.39 14.81 -10.09
CA LYS A 87 5.37 15.51 -9.30
C LYS A 87 4.83 14.61 -8.18
N ALA A 88 5.72 13.93 -7.45
CA ALA A 88 5.38 13.22 -6.23
C ALA A 88 5.61 14.10 -4.98
N ASP A 89 5.64 15.42 -5.14
CA ASP A 89 6.02 16.42 -4.15
C ASP A 89 4.84 17.34 -3.73
N GLU A 90 3.59 16.88 -3.88
CA GLU A 90 2.41 17.62 -3.41
C GLU A 90 2.31 17.58 -1.87
N PRO A 91 2.17 18.74 -1.19
CA PRO A 91 1.82 18.80 0.22
C PRO A 91 0.49 18.11 0.52
N GLY A 92 0.39 17.48 1.69
CA GLY A 92 -0.84 16.82 2.14
C GLY A 92 -1.81 17.78 2.85
N ALA A 93 -3.04 17.30 3.06
CA ALA A 93 -3.95 17.94 4.00
C ALA A 93 -3.52 17.70 5.46
N PRO A 94 -3.94 18.55 6.41
CA PRO A 94 -3.80 18.27 7.83
C PRO A 94 -4.44 16.93 8.20
N THR A 95 -3.78 16.18 9.08
CA THR A 95 -4.31 14.90 9.59
C THR A 95 -4.23 14.84 11.11
N GLY A 96 -5.19 14.14 11.72
CA GLY A 96 -5.16 13.81 13.14
C GLY A 96 -4.17 12.68 13.45
N GLU A 97 -4.22 12.17 14.68
CA GLU A 97 -3.48 10.96 15.01
C GLU A 97 -3.92 9.80 14.14
N THR A 98 -2.95 9.06 13.62
CA THR A 98 -3.20 7.99 12.64
C THR A 98 -2.54 6.70 13.14
N PRO A 99 -3.34 5.69 13.50
CA PRO A 99 -2.81 4.36 13.80
C PRO A 99 -2.30 3.70 12.51
N VAL A 100 -1.13 3.11 12.57
CA VAL A 100 -0.45 2.45 11.45
C VAL A 100 -0.02 1.06 11.85
N ASP A 101 -0.33 0.09 11.00
CA ASP A 101 0.14 -1.28 11.12
C ASP A 101 1.39 -1.47 10.25
N VAL A 102 2.32 -2.30 10.73
CA VAL A 102 3.53 -2.66 10.00
C VAL A 102 3.46 -4.14 9.62
N TYR A 103 3.63 -4.38 8.33
CA TYR A 103 3.63 -5.70 7.74
C TYR A 103 5.03 -6.03 7.22
N GLU A 104 5.32 -7.32 7.14
CA GLU A 104 6.53 -7.85 6.54
C GLU A 104 6.17 -8.78 5.38
N MET A 105 6.92 -8.66 4.28
CA MET A 105 6.71 -9.45 3.10
C MET A 105 7.11 -10.91 3.33
N THR A 106 6.21 -11.84 2.97
CA THR A 106 6.38 -13.30 3.11
C THR A 106 6.36 -14.04 1.78
N LYS A 107 6.02 -13.36 0.68
CA LYS A 107 5.99 -13.92 -0.68
C LYS A 107 6.29 -12.82 -1.69
N ASP A 108 6.96 -13.21 -2.78
CA ASP A 108 7.32 -12.31 -3.86
C ASP A 108 6.09 -11.57 -4.40
N ALA A 109 6.21 -10.25 -4.56
CA ALA A 109 5.08 -9.40 -4.88
C ALA A 109 5.50 -8.10 -5.57
N THR A 110 4.61 -7.57 -6.41
CA THR A 110 4.65 -6.17 -6.86
C THR A 110 4.01 -5.24 -5.82
N PHE A 111 4.19 -3.93 -5.97
CA PHE A 111 3.49 -2.95 -5.13
C PHE A 111 1.97 -3.10 -5.20
N ALA A 112 1.42 -3.26 -6.41
CA ALA A 112 -0.01 -3.46 -6.60
C ALA A 112 -0.54 -4.70 -5.86
N GLN A 113 0.22 -5.81 -5.87
CA GLN A 113 -0.15 -7.01 -5.12
C GLN A 113 -0.08 -6.79 -3.61
N MET A 114 1.00 -6.18 -3.10
CA MET A 114 1.16 -5.91 -1.67
C MET A 114 0.05 -4.99 -1.14
N PHE A 115 -0.12 -3.80 -1.69
CA PHE A 115 -1.12 -2.86 -1.19
C PHE A 115 -2.56 -3.31 -1.51
N GLY A 116 -2.79 -3.89 -2.69
CA GLY A 116 -4.11 -4.42 -3.07
C GLY A 116 -4.57 -5.59 -2.21
N SER A 117 -3.64 -6.35 -1.62
CA SER A 117 -3.97 -7.42 -0.67
C SER A 117 -4.43 -6.92 0.71
N LEU A 118 -4.19 -5.65 1.05
CA LEU A 118 -4.64 -5.05 2.31
C LEU A 118 -5.99 -4.36 2.18
N SER A 119 -6.33 -3.85 0.99
CA SER A 119 -7.60 -3.16 0.73
C SER A 119 -7.90 -3.15 -0.76
N SER A 120 -9.17 -3.37 -1.12
CA SER A 120 -9.67 -3.13 -2.48
C SER A 120 -9.72 -1.64 -2.83
N ASP A 121 -9.80 -0.77 -1.82
CA ASP A 121 -9.65 0.68 -1.96
C ASP A 121 -8.27 1.09 -1.44
N VAL A 122 -7.30 1.14 -2.35
CA VAL A 122 -5.90 1.51 -2.05
C VAL A 122 -5.76 2.96 -1.59
N SER A 123 -6.75 3.82 -1.86
CA SER A 123 -6.70 5.22 -1.41
C SER A 123 -6.76 5.34 0.12
N ARG A 124 -7.42 4.39 0.79
CA ARG A 124 -7.48 4.31 2.25
C ARG A 124 -6.15 3.90 2.90
N LEU A 125 -5.22 3.36 2.11
CA LEU A 125 -3.88 2.95 2.56
C LEU A 125 -2.85 4.08 2.41
N CYS A 126 -3.23 5.22 1.83
CA CYS A 126 -2.31 6.33 1.61
C CYS A 126 -2.03 7.11 2.89
N LEU A 127 -0.75 7.32 3.18
CA LEU A 127 -0.28 8.32 4.13
C LEU A 127 0.04 9.62 3.41
N THR A 128 0.00 10.75 4.10
CA THR A 128 0.59 11.99 3.62
C THR A 128 2.12 11.94 3.74
N GLN A 129 2.82 12.72 2.93
CA GLN A 129 4.28 12.83 3.01
C GLN A 129 4.76 13.26 4.41
N ALA A 130 4.04 14.19 5.04
CA ALA A 130 4.31 14.61 6.41
C ALA A 130 4.11 13.47 7.43
N GLN A 131 3.09 12.62 7.26
CA GLN A 131 2.91 11.42 8.10
C GLN A 131 4.07 10.43 7.90
N ILE A 132 4.52 10.20 6.68
CA ILE A 132 5.66 9.32 6.38
C ILE A 132 6.92 9.85 7.07
N LYS A 133 7.23 11.14 6.91
CA LYS A 133 8.36 11.80 7.58
C LYS A 133 8.28 11.61 9.10
N ARG A 134 7.11 11.80 9.70
CA ARG A 134 6.90 11.60 11.15
C ARG A 134 7.03 10.16 11.59
N PHE A 135 6.52 9.20 10.81
CA PHE A 135 6.71 7.78 11.07
C PHE A 135 8.20 7.45 11.12
N VAL A 136 8.96 7.87 10.11
CA VAL A 136 10.41 7.61 10.01
C VAL A 136 11.17 8.20 11.22
N LYS A 137 10.79 9.40 11.68
CA LYS A 137 11.41 10.03 12.87
C LYS A 137 11.05 9.32 14.18
N LYS A 138 9.77 8.99 14.37
CA LYS A 138 9.23 8.49 15.65
C LYS A 138 9.40 6.97 15.83
N HIS A 139 9.20 6.21 14.76
CA HIS A 139 9.15 4.75 14.76
C HIS A 139 10.34 4.16 14.00
N ARG A 140 11.51 4.74 14.20
CA ARG A 140 12.73 4.40 13.45
C ARG A 140 13.10 2.92 13.55
N ASP A 141 12.87 2.30 14.70
CA ASP A 141 13.18 0.88 14.95
C ASP A 141 12.26 -0.09 14.18
N TRP A 142 11.13 0.42 13.67
CA TRP A 142 10.22 -0.33 12.80
C TRP A 142 10.63 -0.31 11.33
N LEU A 143 11.57 0.54 10.95
CA LEU A 143 12.15 0.51 9.60
C LEU A 143 12.95 -0.78 9.41
N ARG A 144 12.85 -1.34 8.21
CA ARG A 144 13.70 -2.44 7.78
C ARG A 144 15.15 -1.96 7.70
N THR A 145 16.03 -2.65 8.41
CA THR A 145 17.48 -2.45 8.41
C THR A 145 18.17 -3.26 7.32
N GLU A 146 19.52 -3.26 7.29
CA GLU A 146 20.33 -4.08 6.37
C GLU A 146 20.21 -3.67 4.90
N ASN A 147 20.07 -2.36 4.63
CA ASN A 147 19.93 -1.78 3.29
C ASN A 147 18.64 -2.16 2.56
N TYR A 148 17.64 -2.68 3.27
CA TYR A 148 16.36 -3.03 2.69
C TYR A 148 15.29 -1.97 2.99
N ALA A 149 14.28 -1.91 2.13
CA ALA A 149 13.31 -0.83 2.16
C ALA A 149 12.10 -1.11 3.06
N THR A 150 11.61 -0.05 3.69
CA THR A 150 10.24 0.04 4.21
C THR A 150 9.41 0.88 3.25
N PHE A 151 8.27 0.34 2.82
CA PHE A 151 7.40 0.94 1.82
C PHE A 151 6.21 1.66 2.46
N PHE A 152 5.89 2.84 1.91
CA PHE A 152 4.75 3.65 2.29
C PHE A 152 3.99 4.07 1.04
N LEU A 153 2.70 3.77 0.98
CA LEU A 153 1.85 4.26 -0.11
C LEU A 153 1.45 5.71 0.18
N PHE A 154 1.52 6.56 -0.84
CA PHE A 154 0.99 7.92 -0.78
C PHE A 154 0.39 8.33 -2.11
N LYS A 155 -0.34 9.45 -2.08
CA LYS A 155 -0.98 10.04 -3.26
C LYS A 155 -0.47 11.46 -3.45
N SER A 156 -0.17 11.83 -4.70
CA SER A 156 0.28 13.17 -5.11
C SER A 156 -0.26 13.49 -6.50
N TYR A 157 -0.86 14.67 -6.69
CA TYR A 157 -1.56 15.12 -7.89
C TYR A 157 -2.44 14.05 -8.54
N ASN A 158 -3.26 13.39 -7.71
CA ASN A 158 -4.17 12.31 -8.08
C ASN A 158 -3.51 11.03 -8.64
N GLN A 159 -2.20 10.84 -8.39
CA GLN A 159 -1.45 9.64 -8.75
C GLN A 159 -0.93 8.93 -7.49
N PHE A 160 -0.77 7.62 -7.58
CA PHE A 160 -0.29 6.77 -6.48
C PHE A 160 1.19 6.46 -6.61
N PHE A 161 1.91 6.67 -5.52
CA PHE A 161 3.35 6.47 -5.41
C PHE A 161 3.68 5.65 -4.18
N VAL A 162 4.84 5.01 -4.22
CA VAL A 162 5.42 4.30 -3.09
C VAL A 162 6.72 4.98 -2.71
N ALA A 163 6.80 5.44 -1.47
CA ALA A 163 8.06 5.89 -0.89
C ALA A 163 8.80 4.68 -0.33
N GLY A 164 10.01 4.42 -0.82
CA GLY A 164 10.91 3.39 -0.31
C GLY A 164 11.95 4.01 0.62
N VAL A 165 11.86 3.73 1.92
CA VAL A 165 12.85 4.21 2.90
C VAL A 165 13.90 3.13 3.13
N LEU A 166 15.13 3.38 2.66
CA LEU A 166 16.29 2.52 2.88
C LEU A 166 17.04 2.96 4.15
N PHE A 167 17.39 1.98 4.98
CA PHE A 167 18.22 2.19 6.17
C PHE A 167 19.62 1.60 5.95
N TYR A 168 20.61 2.48 5.81
CA TYR A 168 22.00 2.09 5.62
C TYR A 168 22.68 1.62 6.91
N SER A 169 23.68 0.75 6.78
CA SER A 169 24.46 0.23 7.92
C SER A 169 25.15 1.31 8.75
N ASP A 170 25.41 2.49 8.18
CA ASP A 170 26.00 3.64 8.87
C ASP A 170 24.96 4.54 9.59
N GLY A 171 23.69 4.13 9.63
CA GLY A 171 22.63 4.88 10.27
C GLY A 171 21.99 5.97 9.40
N ARG A 172 22.45 6.20 8.17
CA ARG A 172 21.79 7.16 7.27
C ARG A 172 20.54 6.55 6.65
N LEU A 173 19.58 7.42 6.34
CA LEU A 173 18.35 7.06 5.65
C LEU A 173 18.34 7.67 4.25
N LYS A 174 17.92 6.89 3.26
CA LYS A 174 17.57 7.40 1.92
C LYS A 174 16.09 7.15 1.67
N VAL A 175 15.45 8.07 0.95
CA VAL A 175 14.10 7.85 0.42
C VAL A 175 14.12 7.84 -1.10
N SER A 176 13.58 6.78 -1.69
CA SER A 176 13.26 6.68 -3.12
C SER A 176 11.76 6.79 -3.35
N VAL A 177 11.38 7.07 -4.60
CA VAL A 177 9.99 7.06 -5.02
C VAL A 177 9.81 6.20 -6.25
N ASP A 178 8.78 5.37 -6.21
CA ASP A 178 8.33 4.56 -7.34
C ASP A 178 6.85 4.83 -7.61
N ARG A 179 6.41 4.62 -8.85
CA ARG A 179 4.96 4.57 -9.14
C ARG A 179 4.40 3.26 -8.63
N VAL A 180 3.16 3.26 -8.12
CA VAL A 180 2.52 2.01 -7.63
C VAL A 180 2.38 0.95 -8.74
N GLU A 181 2.28 1.40 -10.00
CA GLU A 181 2.18 0.55 -11.19
C GLU A 181 3.52 -0.07 -11.61
N TYR A 182 4.62 0.26 -10.92
CA TYR A 182 5.93 -0.31 -11.22
C TYR A 182 5.87 -1.84 -11.04
N SER A 183 6.08 -2.55 -12.14
CA SER A 183 5.88 -4.01 -12.24
C SER A 183 7.03 -4.84 -11.67
N HIS A 184 8.00 -4.20 -11.02
CA HIS A 184 9.09 -4.90 -10.38
C HIS A 184 8.57 -5.82 -9.26
N VAL A 185 9.05 -7.05 -9.28
CA VAL A 185 8.72 -8.06 -8.28
C VAL A 185 9.79 -8.02 -7.20
N TRP A 186 9.38 -7.69 -5.98
CA TRP A 186 10.27 -7.65 -4.82
C TRP A 186 10.43 -9.05 -4.22
N ASN A 187 11.67 -9.44 -3.91
CA ASN A 187 12.00 -10.77 -3.36
C ASN A 187 11.66 -10.84 -1.86
N ALA A 188 10.88 -11.85 -1.45
CA ALA A 188 10.46 -12.07 -0.07
C ALA A 188 11.59 -12.41 0.90
N GLU A 189 12.71 -12.97 0.42
CA GLU A 189 13.89 -13.27 1.23
C GLU A 189 14.49 -12.01 1.88
N VAL A 190 14.29 -10.86 1.24
CA VAL A 190 14.70 -9.55 1.74
C VAL A 190 13.82 -9.07 2.91
N ARG A 191 12.58 -9.59 2.99
CA ARG A 191 11.59 -9.26 4.03
C ARG A 191 11.36 -7.75 4.11
N HIS A 192 11.06 -7.15 2.96
CA HIS A 192 10.63 -5.74 2.91
C HIS A 192 9.47 -5.51 3.87
N ARG A 193 9.46 -4.33 4.49
CA ARG A 193 8.37 -3.93 5.38
C ARG A 193 7.45 -2.96 4.67
N LEU A 194 6.20 -2.92 5.14
CA LEU A 194 5.17 -2.04 4.62
C LEU A 194 4.43 -1.43 5.79
N ALA A 195 4.29 -0.11 5.80
CA ALA A 195 3.54 0.60 6.82
C ALA A 195 2.30 1.24 6.20
N ALA A 196 1.13 0.90 6.73
CA ALA A 196 -0.16 1.37 6.20
C ALA A 196 -1.10 1.79 7.34
N PRO A 197 -1.98 2.79 7.12
CA PRO A 197 -3.04 3.12 8.06
C PRO A 197 -3.84 1.88 8.46
N ARG A 198 -4.08 1.74 9.76
CA ARG A 198 -4.98 0.70 10.27
C ARG A 198 -6.41 1.04 9.82
N LEU A 199 -7.00 0.15 9.05
CA LEU A 199 -8.38 0.31 8.60
C LEU A 199 -9.34 -0.02 9.75
N ALA A 200 -10.25 0.91 10.04
CA ALA A 200 -11.38 0.70 10.94
C ALA A 200 -12.43 -0.24 10.33
#